data_AF-A0A2J6TEY1-F1
#
_entry.id   AF-A0A2J6TEY1-F1
#
_cell.length_a   1.000
_cell.length_b   1.000
_cell.length_c   1.000
_cell.angle_alpha   90.00
_cell.angle_beta   90.00
_cell.angle_gamma   90.00
#
_symmetry.space_group_name_H-M   'P 1'
#
loop_
_entity.id
_entity.type
_entity.pdbx_description
1 polymer ?
#
loop_
_entity_poly.entity_id
_entity_poly.type
_entity_poly.pdbx_seq_one_letter_code
_entity_poly.pdbx_strand_id
1 'polypeptide(L)'
;MAWSSPAPMSIASNSTTSLNTPLEHAHGITMERTPSGNSIISDPRFEQEPNHTLTSRDIEAARFVLNHMERGPSRWNHEDIFKSLINRHDHIDDQALDGILTTADSIFFSETLYRRVQWEWSSDDRYQTELIGTTALRRCSDRDGFETLIVLSAPILKNPKYDRRLLLSAFLHELIHCYLFIKCGFEARMQGGHTKGFHMIARAIHDWVEKWHPGYLELCNMKANLNRFDKTRAPMQFVDPRVDVFRDERRHGHEGCNQSPRPDCDHIEASGVRPLALPPRPDHTWH
;
A
#
# COMPACT_ATOMS: atom_id res chain seq x y z
N MET A 1 -22.96 -62.55 -38.67
CA MET A 1 -21.61 -62.24 -38.18
C MET A 1 -21.71 -60.87 -37.52
N ALA A 2 -22.07 -60.74 -36.24
CA ALA A 2 -21.29 -61.03 -35.03
C ALA A 2 -19.97 -60.23 -35.01
N TRP A 3 -19.89 -59.03 -34.42
CA TRP A 3 -19.42 -58.68 -33.04
C TRP A 3 -18.48 -57.45 -33.24
N SER A 4 -18.34 -56.39 -32.43
CA SER A 4 -18.66 -56.09 -31.03
C SER A 4 -18.70 -54.55 -30.84
N SER A 5 -19.56 -54.07 -29.93
CA SER A 5 -19.25 -52.89 -29.11
C SER A 5 -18.59 -53.35 -27.81
N PRO A 6 -17.81 -52.48 -27.14
CA PRO A 6 -17.95 -52.36 -25.70
C PRO A 6 -18.10 -50.90 -25.24
N ALA A 7 -18.60 -50.80 -24.02
CA ALA A 7 -19.24 -49.67 -23.36
C ALA A 7 -18.25 -48.71 -22.65
N PRO A 8 -18.74 -47.64 -21.99
CA PRO A 8 -17.94 -46.52 -21.47
C PRO A 8 -17.27 -46.88 -20.14
N MET A 9 -16.16 -46.21 -19.82
CA MET A 9 -15.58 -46.25 -18.47
C MET A 9 -15.51 -44.86 -17.82
N SER A 10 -16.05 -44.88 -16.62
CA SER A 10 -16.18 -43.93 -15.52
C SER A 10 -14.96 -43.07 -15.16
N ILE A 11 -15.28 -41.81 -14.86
CA ILE A 11 -14.80 -40.96 -13.75
C ILE A 11 -13.72 -41.59 -12.84
N ALA A 12 -12.58 -40.91 -12.76
CA ALA A 12 -11.83 -40.73 -11.53
C ALA A 12 -11.51 -39.24 -11.37
N SER A 13 -12.19 -38.63 -10.41
CA SER A 13 -11.79 -37.39 -9.74
C SER A 13 -10.39 -37.58 -9.14
N ASN A 14 -9.55 -36.55 -9.24
CA ASN A 14 -8.54 -36.13 -8.25
C ASN A 14 -8.09 -34.73 -8.68
N SER A 15 -8.68 -33.68 -8.09
CA SER A 15 -8.20 -33.01 -6.88
C SER A 15 -6.95 -32.15 -7.12
N THR A 16 -7.21 -30.83 -7.16
CA THR A 16 -6.40 -29.76 -6.54
C THR A 16 -4.87 -29.86 -6.60
N THR A 17 -4.29 -29.00 -7.46
CA THR A 17 -3.01 -28.30 -7.26
C THR A 17 -3.17 -26.97 -8.02
N SER A 18 -3.92 -25.98 -7.53
CA SER A 18 -3.53 -24.99 -6.51
C SER A 18 -2.03 -24.86 -6.27
N LEU A 19 -1.56 -23.62 -6.44
CA LEU A 19 -0.26 -23.07 -6.05
C LEU A 19 0.92 -23.49 -6.92
N ASN A 20 1.30 -22.59 -7.83
CA ASN A 20 2.64 -22.00 -7.89
C ASN A 20 2.66 -20.93 -9.00
N THR A 21 2.47 -19.68 -8.63
CA THR A 21 2.80 -18.52 -9.46
C THR A 21 4.31 -18.56 -9.74
N PRO A 22 4.78 -18.43 -11.00
CA PRO A 22 6.20 -18.56 -11.30
C PRO A 22 7.00 -17.39 -10.71
N LEU A 23 7.90 -17.70 -9.78
CA LEU A 23 8.88 -16.77 -9.21
C LEU A 23 10.00 -16.54 -10.26
N GLU A 24 9.87 -15.53 -11.12
CA GLU A 24 10.94 -15.16 -12.06
C GLU A 24 12.07 -14.44 -11.31
N HIS A 25 13.27 -15.01 -11.40
CA HIS A 25 14.49 -14.45 -10.81
C HIS A 25 15.22 -13.60 -11.86
N ALA A 26 14.94 -12.30 -11.91
CA ALA A 26 15.77 -11.35 -12.65
C ALA A 26 16.68 -10.59 -11.68
N HIS A 27 18.00 -10.76 -11.81
CA HIS A 27 19.03 -10.02 -11.05
C HIS A 27 18.97 -10.12 -9.51
N GLY A 28 18.42 -11.22 -8.97
CA GLY A 28 18.36 -11.43 -7.52
C GLY A 28 17.22 -10.69 -6.82
N ILE A 29 16.32 -10.04 -7.56
CA ILE A 29 15.13 -9.37 -7.02
C ILE A 29 13.95 -10.33 -7.12
N THR A 30 13.34 -10.68 -5.98
CA THR A 30 12.10 -11.49 -5.96
C THR A 30 10.92 -10.59 -6.31
N MET A 31 10.38 -10.79 -7.51
CA MET A 31 9.22 -10.05 -8.01
C MET A 31 7.97 -10.91 -7.82
N GLU A 32 7.11 -10.57 -6.87
CA GLU A 32 5.79 -11.20 -6.74
C GLU A 32 4.89 -10.65 -7.86
N ARG A 33 4.15 -11.49 -8.59
CA ARG A 33 3.22 -11.01 -9.61
C ARG A 33 1.81 -10.96 -9.04
N THR A 34 1.10 -9.88 -9.31
CA THR A 34 -0.33 -9.75 -9.06
C THR A 34 -1.14 -10.64 -10.00
N PRO A 35 -2.45 -10.82 -9.76
CA PRO A 35 -3.31 -11.62 -10.64
C PRO A 35 -3.33 -11.15 -12.11
N SER A 36 -3.11 -9.85 -12.36
CA SER A 36 -2.98 -9.30 -13.71
C SER A 36 -1.59 -9.49 -14.35
N GLY A 37 -0.64 -10.06 -13.60
CA GLY A 37 0.72 -10.31 -14.05
C GLY A 37 1.69 -9.14 -13.81
N ASN A 38 1.25 -8.07 -13.13
CA ASN A 38 2.10 -6.95 -12.77
C ASN A 38 3.00 -7.30 -11.58
N SER A 39 4.24 -6.84 -11.59
CA SER A 39 5.19 -7.21 -10.54
C SER A 39 5.16 -6.23 -9.35
N ILE A 40 4.87 -6.76 -8.17
CA ILE A 40 5.14 -6.18 -6.86
C ILE A 40 6.61 -6.45 -6.52
N ILE A 41 7.42 -5.39 -6.39
CA ILE A 41 8.75 -5.53 -5.78
C ILE A 41 8.55 -5.87 -4.30
N SER A 42 8.89 -7.11 -3.94
CA SER A 42 9.02 -7.60 -2.57
C SER A 42 10.50 -7.75 -2.23
N ASP A 43 11.31 -6.70 -2.45
CA ASP A 43 12.74 -6.78 -2.16
C ASP A 43 13.17 -5.83 -1.04
N PRO A 44 13.54 -6.35 0.15
CA PRO A 44 14.19 -5.59 1.20
C PRO A 44 15.68 -5.33 0.91
N ARG A 45 16.27 -5.90 -0.16
CA ARG A 45 17.72 -5.81 -0.43
C ARG A 45 18.22 -4.46 -0.95
N PHE A 46 17.34 -3.47 -1.10
CA PHE A 46 17.71 -2.08 -1.37
C PHE A 46 17.47 -1.18 -0.16
N GLU A 47 17.87 -1.62 1.03
CA GLU A 47 18.26 -0.71 2.10
C GLU A 47 19.58 -0.04 1.68
N GLN A 48 19.50 0.96 0.79
CA GLN A 48 20.56 1.96 0.72
C GLN A 48 20.62 2.63 2.10
N GLU A 49 21.79 2.60 2.72
CA GLU A 49 22.12 3.34 3.94
C GLU A 49 21.40 4.70 3.96
N PRO A 50 20.68 5.03 5.05
CA PRO A 50 19.80 6.19 5.09
C PRO A 50 20.60 7.47 4.91
N ASN A 51 20.61 8.01 3.69
CA ASN A 51 21.07 9.37 3.47
C ASN A 51 20.09 10.31 4.18
N HIS A 52 20.62 11.14 5.09
CA HIS A 52 19.85 12.13 5.86
C HIS A 52 19.09 13.17 5.01
N THR A 53 19.17 13.09 3.68
CA THR A 53 18.49 13.94 2.71
C THR A 53 17.01 13.60 2.51
N LEU A 54 16.56 12.39 2.87
CA LEU A 54 15.16 11.98 2.66
C LEU A 54 14.16 12.95 3.30
N THR A 55 14.38 13.29 4.58
CA THR A 55 13.51 14.21 5.34
C THR A 55 13.42 15.62 4.74
N SER A 56 14.39 16.01 3.89
CA SER A 56 14.30 17.27 3.16
C SER A 56 13.47 17.12 1.88
N ARG A 57 13.65 15.99 1.17
CA ARG A 57 13.02 15.73 -0.14
C ARG A 57 11.53 15.43 -0.03
N ASP A 58 11.10 14.69 0.99
CA ASP A 58 9.68 14.41 1.22
C ASP A 58 8.90 15.66 1.65
N ILE A 59 9.49 16.50 2.51
CA ILE A 59 8.93 17.79 2.91
C ILE A 59 8.86 18.73 1.70
N GLU A 60 9.89 18.77 0.85
CA GLU A 60 9.87 19.56 -0.38
C GLU A 60 8.77 19.10 -1.33
N ALA A 61 8.62 17.79 -1.54
CA ALA A 61 7.54 17.22 -2.34
C ALA A 61 6.16 17.60 -1.77
N ALA A 62 5.98 17.60 -0.45
CA ALA A 62 4.75 18.04 0.20
C ALA A 62 4.49 19.55 0.03
N ARG A 63 5.51 20.39 0.14
CA ARG A 63 5.39 21.84 -0.14
C ARG A 63 4.96 22.11 -1.57
N PHE A 64 5.43 21.31 -2.53
CA PHE A 64 4.98 21.43 -3.92
C PHE A 64 3.47 21.18 -4.07
N VAL A 65 2.93 20.15 -3.40
CA VAL A 65 1.47 19.89 -3.36
C VAL A 65 0.72 21.05 -2.72
N LEU A 66 1.16 21.52 -1.55
CA LEU A 66 0.54 22.65 -0.84
C LEU A 66 0.49 23.91 -1.71
N ASN A 67 1.61 24.28 -2.33
CA ASN A 67 1.70 25.44 -3.22
C ASN A 67 0.82 25.27 -4.46
N HIS A 68 0.71 24.05 -5.01
CA HIS A 68 -0.17 23.75 -6.15
C HIS A 68 -1.64 23.92 -5.77
N MET A 69 -2.05 23.38 -4.62
CA MET A 69 -3.41 23.51 -4.11
C MET A 69 -3.79 24.96 -3.77
N GLU A 70 -2.86 25.76 -3.25
CA GLU A 70 -3.08 27.19 -2.95
C GLU A 70 -3.28 28.04 -4.20
N ARG A 71 -2.59 27.72 -5.30
CA ARG A 71 -2.77 28.40 -6.59
C ARG A 71 -4.13 28.11 -7.22
N GLY A 72 -4.84 27.11 -6.71
CA GLY A 72 -6.12 26.65 -7.24
C GLY A 72 -5.94 25.76 -8.48
N PRO A 73 -6.95 24.94 -8.80
CA PRO A 73 -6.88 24.03 -9.94
C PRO A 73 -6.78 24.81 -11.25
N SER A 74 -5.90 24.36 -12.14
CA SER A 74 -5.87 24.88 -13.51
C SER A 74 -7.14 24.51 -14.31
N ARG A 75 -7.90 23.50 -13.85
CA ARG A 75 -9.07 22.95 -14.56
C ARG A 75 -10.26 22.83 -13.62
N TRP A 76 -11.13 23.84 -13.63
CA TRP A 76 -12.30 23.94 -12.75
C TRP A 76 -13.21 22.70 -12.85
N ASN A 77 -13.32 22.11 -14.04
CA ASN A 77 -14.12 20.91 -14.29
C ASN A 77 -13.67 19.69 -13.49
N HIS A 78 -12.38 19.53 -13.21
CA HIS A 78 -11.89 18.35 -12.48
C HIS A 78 -12.29 18.38 -11.01
N GLU A 79 -12.39 19.56 -10.39
CA GLU A 79 -12.90 19.66 -9.01
C GLU A 79 -14.35 19.22 -8.92
N ASP A 80 -15.21 19.67 -9.83
CA ASP A 80 -16.63 19.32 -9.81
C ASP A 80 -16.84 17.83 -10.07
N ILE A 81 -16.05 17.25 -10.98
CA ILE A 81 -16.05 15.79 -11.22
C ILE A 81 -15.59 15.05 -9.96
N PHE A 82 -14.49 15.47 -9.34
CA PHE A 82 -13.99 14.84 -8.11
C PHE A 82 -15.02 14.91 -6.98
N LYS A 83 -15.62 16.09 -6.75
CA LYS A 83 -16.70 16.30 -5.77
C LYS A 83 -17.90 15.41 -6.07
N SER A 84 -18.28 15.29 -7.35
CA SER A 84 -19.37 14.40 -7.78
C SER A 84 -19.05 12.92 -7.49
N LEU A 85 -17.85 12.45 -7.85
CA LEU A 85 -17.41 11.07 -7.60
C LEU A 85 -17.34 10.75 -6.11
N ILE A 86 -16.92 11.72 -5.28
CA ILE A 86 -16.93 11.57 -3.82
C ILE A 86 -18.35 11.60 -3.26
N ASN A 87 -19.27 12.41 -3.79
CA ASN A 87 -20.65 12.52 -3.27
C ASN A 87 -21.61 11.43 -3.77
N ARG A 88 -21.20 10.63 -4.75
CA ARG A 88 -21.98 9.50 -5.27
C ARG A 88 -22.58 8.65 -4.13
N HIS A 89 -23.88 8.38 -4.20
CA HIS A 89 -24.58 7.57 -3.19
C HIS A 89 -24.44 6.07 -3.44
N ASP A 90 -24.12 5.70 -4.68
CA ASP A 90 -23.85 4.35 -5.11
C ASP A 90 -22.43 3.89 -4.77
N HIS A 91 -22.16 2.61 -5.03
CA HIS A 91 -20.85 2.03 -4.77
C HIS A 91 -19.78 2.68 -5.66
N ILE A 92 -18.54 2.75 -5.17
CA ILE A 92 -17.39 3.21 -5.96
C ILE A 92 -16.96 2.06 -6.88
N ASP A 93 -17.36 2.15 -8.14
CA ASP A 93 -16.95 1.23 -9.20
C ASP A 93 -15.53 1.51 -9.71
N ASP A 94 -14.98 0.60 -10.52
CA ASP A 94 -13.62 0.70 -11.03
C ASP A 94 -13.45 1.98 -11.89
N GLN A 95 -14.47 2.36 -12.66
CA GLN A 95 -14.48 3.59 -13.45
C GLN A 95 -14.45 4.84 -12.55
N ALA A 96 -15.12 4.81 -11.40
CA ALA A 96 -15.07 5.88 -10.41
C ALA A 96 -13.68 5.98 -9.77
N LEU A 97 -13.00 4.85 -9.51
CA LEU A 97 -11.62 4.85 -9.02
C LEU A 97 -10.65 5.46 -10.05
N ASP A 98 -10.79 5.12 -11.34
CA ASP A 98 -10.01 5.75 -12.41
C ASP A 98 -10.27 7.26 -12.53
N GLY A 99 -11.54 7.66 -12.39
CA GLY A 99 -11.94 9.06 -12.35
C GLY A 99 -11.35 9.79 -11.15
N ILE A 100 -11.36 9.17 -9.96
CA ILE A 100 -10.76 9.70 -8.73
C ILE A 100 -9.26 9.85 -8.89
N LEU A 101 -8.54 8.84 -9.40
CA LEU A 101 -7.11 8.93 -9.69
C LEU A 101 -6.80 10.12 -10.61
N THR A 102 -7.51 10.22 -11.74
CA THR A 102 -7.28 11.26 -12.75
C THR A 102 -7.53 12.66 -12.19
N THR A 103 -8.64 12.84 -11.47
CA THR A 103 -9.00 14.15 -10.93
C THR A 103 -8.17 14.52 -9.70
N ALA A 104 -7.86 13.57 -8.81
CA ALA A 104 -6.93 13.78 -7.69
C ALA A 104 -5.53 14.19 -8.17
N ASP A 105 -5.01 13.55 -9.22
CA ASP A 105 -3.73 13.92 -9.81
C ASP A 105 -3.71 15.36 -10.31
N SER A 106 -4.79 15.77 -10.98
CA SER A 106 -4.92 17.14 -11.46
C SER A 106 -5.07 18.16 -10.32
N ILE A 107 -5.86 17.86 -9.29
CA ILE A 107 -6.18 18.80 -8.21
C ILE A 107 -5.02 18.89 -7.21
N PHE A 108 -4.42 17.78 -6.83
CA PHE A 108 -3.45 17.72 -5.73
C PHE A 108 -2.01 17.52 -6.21
N PHE A 109 -1.78 16.68 -7.22
CA PHE A 109 -0.44 16.17 -7.53
C PHE A 109 0.19 16.76 -8.79
N SER A 110 -0.45 17.78 -9.40
CA SER A 110 0.05 18.53 -10.56
C SER A 110 0.45 17.61 -11.73
N GLU A 111 -0.41 16.65 -12.07
CA GLU A 111 -0.20 15.68 -13.15
C GLU A 111 1.04 14.77 -12.96
N THR A 112 1.55 14.65 -11.72
CA THR A 112 2.72 13.80 -11.41
C THR A 112 2.41 12.31 -11.53
N LEU A 113 1.17 11.90 -11.24
CA LEU A 113 0.74 10.50 -11.25
C LEU A 113 0.42 10.00 -12.67
N TYR A 114 0.16 10.91 -13.60
CA TYR A 114 -0.22 10.61 -14.97
C TYR A 114 0.75 9.62 -15.64
N ARG A 115 0.18 8.50 -16.12
CA ARG A 115 0.90 7.37 -16.73
C ARG A 115 1.95 6.71 -15.85
N ARG A 116 2.05 7.05 -14.56
CA ARG A 116 3.01 6.49 -13.61
C ARG A 116 2.36 5.66 -12.51
N VAL A 117 1.03 5.72 -12.37
CA VAL A 117 0.28 4.94 -11.40
C VAL A 117 -0.64 3.96 -12.12
N GLN A 118 -0.59 2.71 -11.70
CA GLN A 118 -1.58 1.68 -11.99
C GLN A 118 -2.22 1.22 -10.68
N TRP A 119 -3.40 0.62 -10.74
CA TRP A 119 -4.02 0.03 -9.57
C TRP A 119 -4.78 -1.25 -9.94
N GLU A 120 -4.89 -2.18 -8.98
CA GLU A 120 -5.65 -3.41 -9.16
C GLU A 120 -6.22 -3.96 -7.85
N TRP A 121 -7.16 -4.90 -7.99
CA TRP A 121 -7.71 -5.67 -6.89
C TRP A 121 -6.90 -6.95 -6.65
N SER A 122 -6.70 -7.32 -5.39
CA SER A 122 -6.22 -8.66 -5.00
C SER A 122 -7.17 -9.30 -3.98
N SER A 123 -7.27 -10.62 -4.08
CA SER A 123 -7.94 -11.51 -3.12
C SER A 123 -6.98 -12.55 -2.54
N ASP A 124 -5.67 -12.36 -2.71
CA ASP A 124 -4.66 -13.26 -2.17
C ASP A 124 -4.70 -13.27 -0.63
N ASP A 125 -4.22 -14.34 -0.02
CA ASP A 125 -4.36 -14.59 1.42
C ASP A 125 -3.88 -13.42 2.29
N ARG A 126 -2.81 -12.73 1.89
CA ARG A 126 -2.27 -11.55 2.60
C ARG A 126 -3.23 -10.34 2.63
N TYR A 127 -4.17 -10.25 1.68
CA TYR A 127 -5.19 -9.20 1.61
C TYR A 127 -6.52 -9.61 2.25
N GLN A 128 -6.65 -10.84 2.75
CA GLN A 128 -7.89 -11.33 3.36
C GLN A 128 -8.13 -10.77 4.76
N THR A 129 -7.07 -10.42 5.49
CA THR A 129 -7.16 -10.15 6.94
C THR A 129 -6.72 -8.76 7.34
N GLU A 130 -5.50 -8.35 6.97
CA GLU A 130 -4.85 -7.18 7.59
C GLU A 130 -4.44 -6.07 6.63
N LEU A 131 -4.18 -6.40 5.35
CA LEU A 131 -3.66 -5.44 4.38
C LEU A 131 -4.82 -4.86 3.56
N ILE A 132 -5.21 -3.62 3.87
CA ILE A 132 -6.30 -2.92 3.16
C ILE A 132 -5.84 -2.50 1.75
N GLY A 133 -4.60 -2.01 1.66
CA GLY A 133 -3.95 -1.63 0.41
C GLY A 133 -2.44 -1.56 0.58
N THR A 134 -1.71 -1.59 -0.53
CA THR A 134 -0.26 -1.36 -0.56
C THR A 134 0.14 -0.70 -1.88
N THR A 135 1.27 -0.01 -1.86
CA THR A 135 1.87 0.60 -3.04
C THR A 135 3.23 -0.03 -3.33
N ALA A 136 3.35 -0.66 -4.50
CA ALA A 136 4.62 -1.10 -5.05
C ALA A 136 5.27 0.04 -5.83
N LEU A 137 6.61 0.03 -5.88
CA LEU A 137 7.43 1.00 -6.60
C LEU A 137 8.45 0.25 -7.46
N ARG A 138 8.63 0.67 -8.70
CA ARG A 138 9.74 0.22 -9.57
C ARG A 138 10.25 1.36 -10.44
N ARG A 139 11.43 1.16 -11.04
CA ARG A 139 11.93 2.06 -12.09
C ARG A 139 11.15 1.81 -13.38
N CYS A 140 10.84 2.87 -14.13
CA CYS A 140 10.26 2.72 -15.46
C CYS A 140 11.26 1.98 -16.38
N SER A 141 10.76 1.10 -17.24
CA SER A 141 11.58 0.33 -18.18
C SER A 141 11.86 1.10 -19.49
N ASP A 142 11.00 2.04 -19.85
CA ASP A 142 10.99 2.76 -21.13
C ASP A 142 11.38 4.25 -21.02
N ARG A 143 11.58 4.76 -19.81
CA ARG A 143 11.89 6.17 -19.53
C ARG A 143 12.53 6.35 -18.14
N ASP A 144 13.00 7.55 -17.87
CA ASP A 144 13.54 7.90 -16.55
C ASP A 144 12.46 8.03 -15.46
N GLY A 145 12.91 7.74 -14.23
CA GLY A 145 12.15 7.88 -13.01
C GLY A 145 11.46 6.58 -12.59
N PHE A 146 10.34 6.76 -11.91
CA PHE A 146 9.64 5.68 -11.23
C PHE A 146 8.18 5.57 -11.67
N GLU A 147 7.63 4.39 -11.45
CA GLU A 147 6.20 4.08 -11.56
C GLU A 147 5.77 3.19 -10.40
N THR A 148 4.48 3.26 -10.08
CA THR A 148 3.88 2.61 -8.92
C THR A 148 2.65 1.80 -9.29
N LEU A 149 2.37 0.81 -8.46
CA LEU A 149 1.21 -0.04 -8.56
C LEU A 149 0.52 -0.10 -7.20
N ILE A 150 -0.74 0.31 -7.14
CA ILE A 150 -1.59 0.15 -5.96
C ILE A 150 -2.26 -1.21 -6.03
N VAL A 151 -2.21 -1.98 -4.96
CA VAL A 151 -2.97 -3.22 -4.82
C VAL A 151 -3.93 -3.08 -3.65
N LEU A 152 -5.23 -3.22 -3.95
CA LEU A 152 -6.32 -3.04 -3.00
C LEU A 152 -6.92 -4.38 -2.59
N SER A 153 -7.22 -4.57 -1.31
CA SER A 153 -7.92 -5.75 -0.82
C SER A 153 -9.38 -5.78 -1.26
N ALA A 154 -9.72 -6.65 -2.21
CA ALA A 154 -11.11 -6.90 -2.55
C ALA A 154 -11.92 -7.47 -1.37
N PRO A 155 -11.42 -8.44 -0.58
CA PRO A 155 -12.16 -9.01 0.56
C PRO A 155 -12.58 -8.00 1.62
N ILE A 156 -11.75 -6.98 1.87
CA ILE A 156 -12.05 -5.93 2.85
C ILE A 156 -12.83 -4.79 2.21
N LEU A 157 -12.33 -4.24 1.10
CA LEU A 157 -12.86 -2.98 0.54
C LEU A 157 -14.15 -3.14 -0.26
N LYS A 158 -14.45 -4.34 -0.77
CA LYS A 158 -15.75 -4.65 -1.40
C LYS A 158 -16.76 -5.24 -0.41
N ASN A 159 -16.38 -5.41 0.86
CA ASN A 159 -17.28 -5.99 1.85
C ASN A 159 -18.43 -5.00 2.15
N PRO A 160 -19.71 -5.40 1.96
CA PRO A 160 -20.85 -4.50 2.15
C PRO A 160 -21.01 -4.00 3.59
N LYS A 161 -20.38 -4.70 4.55
CA LYS A 161 -20.30 -4.31 5.96
C LYS A 161 -19.66 -2.92 6.14
N TYR A 162 -18.68 -2.58 5.32
CA TYR A 162 -17.96 -1.32 5.43
C TYR A 162 -18.57 -0.22 4.56
N ASP A 163 -18.46 1.01 5.06
CA ASP A 163 -18.80 2.24 4.36
C ASP A 163 -17.85 2.49 3.19
N ARG A 164 -18.37 3.02 2.07
CA ARG A 164 -17.58 3.36 0.89
C ARG A 164 -16.45 4.35 1.19
N ARG A 165 -16.59 5.15 2.25
CA ARG A 165 -15.53 6.01 2.79
C ARG A 165 -14.24 5.23 3.10
N LEU A 166 -14.33 3.95 3.48
CA LEU A 166 -13.15 3.11 3.69
C LEU A 166 -12.34 2.96 2.40
N LEU A 167 -13.00 2.60 1.29
CA LEU A 167 -12.37 2.47 -0.02
C LEU A 167 -11.81 3.80 -0.50
N LEU A 168 -12.58 4.89 -0.37
CA LEU A 168 -12.09 6.20 -0.77
C LEU A 168 -10.85 6.63 0.02
N SER A 169 -10.89 6.49 1.34
CA SER A 169 -9.77 6.82 2.22
C SER A 169 -8.54 5.96 1.93
N ALA A 170 -8.72 4.65 1.76
CA ALA A 170 -7.64 3.74 1.41
C ALA A 170 -7.03 4.10 0.04
N PHE A 171 -7.86 4.37 -0.96
CA PHE A 171 -7.35 4.69 -2.29
C PHE A 171 -6.59 6.02 -2.31
N LEU A 172 -7.15 7.08 -1.72
CA LEU A 172 -6.46 8.37 -1.61
C LEU A 172 -5.17 8.27 -0.78
N HIS A 173 -5.15 7.44 0.26
CA HIS A 173 -3.94 7.15 1.05
C HIS A 173 -2.84 6.55 0.17
N GLU A 174 -3.16 5.54 -0.64
CA GLU A 174 -2.19 4.93 -1.56
C GLU A 174 -1.76 5.88 -2.69
N LEU A 175 -2.61 6.82 -3.14
CA LEU A 175 -2.19 7.87 -4.09
C LEU A 175 -1.14 8.81 -3.51
N ILE A 176 -1.21 9.13 -2.21
CA ILE A 176 -0.17 9.93 -1.54
C ILE A 176 1.16 9.16 -1.53
N HIS A 177 1.12 7.86 -1.22
CA HIS A 177 2.31 7.00 -1.32
C HIS A 177 2.87 7.00 -2.73
N CYS A 178 2.01 6.84 -3.75
CA CYS A 178 2.43 6.89 -5.15
C CYS A 178 3.17 8.19 -5.49
N TYR A 179 2.60 9.34 -5.10
CA TYR A 179 3.21 10.64 -5.34
C TYR A 179 4.61 10.75 -4.71
N LEU A 180 4.73 10.38 -3.43
CA LEU A 180 6.01 10.44 -2.71
C LEU A 180 7.03 9.48 -3.29
N PHE A 181 6.62 8.26 -3.66
CA PHE A 181 7.51 7.28 -4.28
C PHE A 181 8.00 7.75 -5.65
N ILE A 182 7.16 8.42 -6.44
CA ILE A 182 7.56 8.99 -7.73
C ILE A 182 8.55 10.15 -7.54
N LYS A 183 8.35 11.03 -6.55
CA LYS A 183 9.22 12.21 -6.31
C LYS A 183 10.52 11.87 -5.60
N CYS A 184 10.47 10.94 -4.65
CA CYS A 184 11.57 10.66 -3.72
C CYS A 184 12.23 9.30 -3.97
N GLY A 185 11.62 8.41 -4.77
CA GLY A 185 12.13 7.07 -5.04
C GLY A 185 12.00 6.13 -3.84
N PHE A 186 12.83 5.09 -3.80
CA PHE A 186 12.78 4.05 -2.76
C PHE A 186 12.99 4.59 -1.34
N GLU A 187 13.70 5.71 -1.17
CA GLU A 187 13.90 6.34 0.13
C GLU A 187 12.55 6.69 0.80
N ALA A 188 11.52 7.05 0.03
CA ALA A 188 10.20 7.34 0.62
C ALA A 188 9.50 6.14 1.25
N ARG A 189 10.02 4.90 1.09
CA ARG A 189 9.51 3.72 1.81
C ARG A 189 9.91 3.69 3.28
N MET A 190 10.87 4.52 3.71
CA MET A 190 11.25 4.61 5.12
C MET A 190 10.02 4.94 5.99
N GLN A 191 9.98 4.38 7.20
CA GLN A 191 8.82 4.50 8.12
C GLN A 191 7.50 4.00 7.51
N GLY A 192 7.56 3.03 6.59
CA GLY A 192 6.38 2.48 5.92
C GLY A 192 5.70 3.47 4.95
N GLY A 193 6.37 4.57 4.60
CA GLY A 193 5.81 5.62 3.74
C GLY A 193 5.07 6.74 4.49
N HIS A 194 4.85 6.60 5.80
CA HIS A 194 4.20 7.64 6.63
C HIS A 194 5.21 8.67 7.12
N THR A 195 5.94 9.26 6.18
CA THR A 195 6.93 10.29 6.49
C THR A 195 6.26 11.62 6.88
N LYS A 196 7.05 12.61 7.32
CA LYS A 196 6.50 13.94 7.60
C LYS A 196 5.83 14.58 6.38
N GLY A 197 6.42 14.38 5.19
CA GLY A 197 5.82 14.79 3.91
C GLY A 197 4.45 14.14 3.67
N PHE A 198 4.30 12.84 3.98
CA PHE A 198 3.02 12.13 3.89
C PHE A 198 1.95 12.81 4.74
N HIS A 199 2.22 13.05 6.03
CA HIS A 199 1.24 13.65 6.93
C HIS A 199 0.85 15.07 6.52
N MET A 200 1.79 15.86 5.98
CA MET A 200 1.50 17.18 5.45
C MET A 200 0.49 17.11 4.28
N ILE A 201 0.72 16.21 3.33
CA ILE A 201 -0.17 16.03 2.17
C ILE A 201 -1.54 15.48 2.60
N ALA A 202 -1.54 14.42 3.44
CA ALA A 202 -2.77 13.82 3.95
C ALA A 202 -3.63 14.85 4.68
N ARG A 203 -3.01 15.72 5.50
CA ARG A 203 -3.71 16.81 6.17
C ARG A 203 -4.28 17.81 5.18
N ALA A 204 -3.52 18.21 4.16
CA ALA A 204 -3.97 19.18 3.17
C ALA A 204 -5.18 18.68 2.38
N ILE A 205 -5.17 17.40 1.94
CA ILE A 205 -6.29 16.79 1.22
C ILE A 205 -7.50 16.63 2.15
N HIS A 206 -7.29 16.19 3.40
CA HIS A 206 -8.36 16.13 4.40
C HIS A 206 -9.01 17.51 4.61
N ASP A 207 -8.22 18.55 4.89
CA ASP A 207 -8.71 19.91 5.10
C ASP A 207 -9.40 20.47 3.83
N TRP A 208 -8.97 20.08 2.63
CA TRP A 208 -9.62 20.45 1.38
C TRP A 208 -11.01 19.84 1.24
N VAL A 209 -11.18 18.55 1.57
CA VAL A 209 -12.49 17.88 1.57
C VAL A 209 -13.38 18.40 2.68
N GLU A 210 -12.82 18.60 3.89
CA GLU A 210 -13.55 19.06 5.08
C GLU A 210 -14.28 20.39 4.85
N LYS A 211 -13.74 21.28 4.00
CA LYS A 211 -14.36 22.56 3.65
C LYS A 211 -15.75 22.42 3.03
N TRP A 212 -16.03 21.34 2.31
CA TRP A 212 -17.29 21.16 1.58
C TRP A 212 -18.02 19.85 1.92
N HIS A 213 -17.33 18.88 2.53
CA HIS A 213 -17.94 17.65 3.06
C HIS A 213 -17.36 17.28 4.43
N PRO A 214 -17.83 17.94 5.51
CA PRO A 214 -17.30 17.75 6.87
C PRO A 214 -17.41 16.31 7.37
N GLY A 215 -16.37 15.82 8.04
CA GLY A 215 -16.32 14.50 8.68
C GLY A 215 -16.31 13.31 7.72
N TYR A 216 -16.05 13.53 6.43
CA TYR A 216 -16.20 12.49 5.42
C TYR A 216 -14.94 11.63 5.22
N LEU A 217 -13.75 12.25 5.26
CA LEU A 217 -12.51 11.60 4.86
C LEU A 217 -11.55 11.44 6.05
N GLU A 218 -11.00 10.24 6.23
CA GLU A 218 -9.97 9.96 7.23
C GLU A 218 -8.76 9.33 6.53
N LEU A 219 -7.67 10.09 6.32
CA LEU A 219 -6.50 9.60 5.56
C LEU A 219 -5.37 9.07 6.45
N CYS A 220 -5.42 9.31 7.76
CA CYS A 220 -4.41 8.87 8.71
C CYS A 220 -4.87 7.59 9.44
N ASN A 221 -3.99 6.58 9.47
CA ASN A 221 -4.15 5.31 10.20
C ASN A 221 -5.43 4.52 9.86
N MET A 222 -5.44 3.87 8.69
CA MET A 222 -6.60 3.10 8.21
C MET A 222 -6.83 1.77 8.94
N LYS A 223 -5.76 1.08 9.37
CA LYS A 223 -5.86 -0.24 10.02
C LYS A 223 -6.50 -0.16 11.41
N ALA A 224 -6.20 0.90 12.19
CA ALA A 224 -6.81 1.11 13.50
C ALA A 224 -8.30 1.52 13.43
N ASN A 225 -8.81 1.88 12.24
CA ASN A 225 -10.10 2.55 12.08
C ASN A 225 -11.16 1.75 11.30
N LEU A 226 -10.92 0.48 10.93
CA LEU A 226 -11.95 -0.36 10.28
C LEU A 226 -13.30 -0.35 11.02
N ASN A 227 -13.24 -0.26 12.36
CA ASN A 227 -14.41 -0.16 13.22
C ASN A 227 -15.26 1.10 12.98
N ARG A 228 -14.68 2.22 12.53
CA ARG A 228 -15.39 3.47 12.25
C ARG A 228 -16.18 3.40 10.94
N PHE A 229 -15.74 2.56 10.02
CA PHE A 229 -16.40 2.34 8.73
C PHE A 229 -17.41 1.19 8.79
N ASP A 230 -17.50 0.47 9.90
CA ASP A 230 -18.45 -0.62 10.09
C ASP A 230 -19.88 -0.08 10.25
N LYS A 231 -20.72 -0.29 9.23
CA LYS A 231 -22.13 0.16 9.23
C LYS A 231 -22.99 -0.55 10.26
N THR A 232 -22.55 -1.71 10.74
CA THR A 232 -23.33 -2.56 11.66
C THR A 232 -23.12 -2.18 13.13
N ARG A 233 -22.14 -1.32 13.43
CA ARG A 233 -21.88 -0.84 14.78
C ARG A 233 -22.69 0.42 15.06
N ALA A 234 -23.26 0.50 16.26
CA ALA A 234 -23.86 1.72 16.76
C ALA A 234 -22.79 2.83 16.81
N PRO A 235 -23.12 4.09 16.44
CA PRO A 235 -22.16 5.18 16.51
C PRO A 235 -21.66 5.32 17.95
N MET A 236 -20.37 5.01 18.18
CA MET A 236 -19.72 5.40 19.43
C MET A 236 -19.84 6.93 19.54
N GLN A 237 -20.31 7.41 20.70
CA GLN A 237 -20.46 8.82 20.99
C GLN A 237 -19.17 9.57 20.62
N PHE A 238 -19.31 10.61 19.79
CA PHE A 238 -18.22 11.48 19.36
C PHE A 238 -17.46 12.02 20.58
N VAL A 239 -16.26 11.52 20.81
CA VAL A 239 -15.22 12.27 21.52
C VAL A 239 -14.67 13.29 20.52
N ASP A 240 -14.50 14.55 20.93
CA ASP A 240 -14.11 15.68 20.08
C ASP A 240 -12.99 15.30 19.07
N PRO A 241 -13.27 15.27 17.76
CA PRO A 241 -12.31 14.86 16.73
C PRO A 241 -11.07 15.75 16.64
N ARG A 242 -11.11 16.97 17.18
CA ARG A 242 -10.01 17.94 17.07
C ARG A 242 -8.85 17.62 18.00
N VAL A 243 -9.04 16.77 19.01
CA VAL A 243 -8.03 16.48 20.02
C VAL A 243 -7.30 15.15 19.79
N ASP A 244 -7.90 14.19 19.05
CA ASP A 244 -7.37 12.82 18.99
C ASP A 244 -6.83 12.36 17.62
N VAL A 245 -7.14 13.02 16.49
CA VAL A 245 -6.64 12.58 15.16
C VAL A 245 -5.12 12.77 14.99
N PHE A 246 -4.49 13.58 15.86
CA PHE A 246 -3.06 13.91 15.80
C PHE A 246 -2.33 13.75 17.15
N ARG A 247 -2.96 13.19 18.19
CA ARG A 247 -2.39 13.15 19.54
C ARG A 247 -1.78 11.78 19.88
N ASP A 248 -0.46 11.83 20.03
CA ASP A 248 0.45 10.90 20.71
C ASP A 248 0.73 9.53 20.04
N GLU A 249 1.39 9.59 18.88
CA GLU A 249 2.11 8.46 18.25
C GLU A 249 3.32 7.95 19.06
N ARG A 250 3.65 8.51 20.23
CA ARG A 250 4.84 8.10 21.00
C ARG A 250 4.58 7.07 22.10
N ARG A 251 3.31 6.77 22.42
CA ARG A 251 2.96 5.89 23.55
C ARG A 251 2.39 4.53 23.16
N HIS A 252 2.15 4.27 21.88
CA HIS A 252 1.68 2.97 21.41
C HIS A 252 2.76 2.38 20.53
N GLY A 253 3.33 1.25 20.98
CA GLY A 253 4.39 0.55 20.28
C GLY A 253 4.04 0.39 18.81
N HIS A 254 4.99 0.75 17.96
CA HIS A 254 4.95 0.69 16.51
C HIS A 254 4.56 -0.72 16.04
N GLU A 255 3.26 -0.98 15.91
CA GLU A 255 2.72 -1.92 14.92
C GLU A 255 2.30 -1.08 13.71
N GLY A 256 3.31 -0.48 13.07
CA GLY A 256 3.15 0.16 11.76
C GLY A 256 2.58 -0.85 10.78
N CYS A 257 2.00 -0.36 9.68
CA CYS A 257 1.57 -1.19 8.57
C CYS A 257 2.77 -2.03 8.09
N ASN A 258 2.93 -3.25 8.61
CA ASN A 258 3.99 -4.18 8.23
C ASN A 258 3.65 -4.68 6.82
N GLN A 259 3.99 -3.89 5.80
CA GLN A 259 3.71 -4.17 4.39
C GLN A 259 4.64 -5.23 3.78
N SER A 260 5.36 -5.99 4.60
CA SER A 260 6.15 -7.15 4.18
C SER A 260 5.80 -8.35 5.04
N PRO A 261 5.65 -9.55 4.44
CA PRO A 261 5.61 -10.79 5.22
C PRO A 261 6.86 -10.85 6.09
N ARG A 262 6.69 -11.08 7.39
CA ARG A 262 7.83 -11.47 8.23
C ARG A 262 8.33 -12.81 7.67
N PRO A 263 9.65 -13.02 7.52
CA PRO A 263 10.14 -14.37 7.37
C PRO A 263 9.69 -15.13 8.62
N ASP A 264 8.96 -16.23 8.43
CA ASP A 264 8.71 -17.18 9.50
C ASP A 264 10.08 -17.54 10.10
N CYS A 265 10.25 -17.24 11.39
CA CYS A 265 11.30 -17.83 12.17
C CYS A 265 10.95 -19.31 12.32
N ASP A 266 11.27 -20.09 11.28
CA ASP A 266 11.27 -21.53 11.38
C ASP A 266 12.28 -21.93 12.46
N HIS A 267 11.75 -22.70 13.40
CA HIS A 267 12.46 -23.38 14.45
C HIS A 267 13.69 -24.11 13.89
N ILE A 268 14.89 -23.60 14.19
CA ILE A 268 16.10 -24.44 14.09
C ILE A 268 16.03 -25.44 15.23
N GLU A 269 15.60 -26.65 14.89
CA GLU A 269 15.81 -27.85 15.69
C GLU A 269 17.28 -27.97 16.08
N ALA A 270 17.50 -28.15 17.39
CA ALA A 270 18.79 -28.47 17.96
C ALA A 270 19.28 -29.83 17.44
N SER A 271 20.16 -29.81 16.45
CA SER A 271 21.02 -30.95 16.10
C SER A 271 22.46 -30.57 16.35
N GLY A 272 23.04 -31.25 17.35
CA GLY A 272 24.30 -30.89 17.99
C GLY A 272 25.53 -30.92 17.07
N VAL A 273 26.37 -29.90 17.26
CA VAL A 273 27.78 -29.93 16.88
C VAL A 273 28.58 -29.36 18.05
N ARG A 274 29.47 -30.19 18.61
CA ARG A 274 30.37 -29.83 19.71
C ARG A 274 31.37 -28.74 19.27
N PRO A 275 31.70 -27.74 20.10
CA PRO A 275 32.77 -26.80 19.79
C PRO A 275 34.14 -27.48 19.93
N LEU A 276 34.95 -27.41 18.87
CA LEU A 276 36.38 -27.69 18.90
C LEU A 276 37.09 -26.55 19.65
N ALA A 277 37.90 -26.90 20.65
CA ALA A 277 38.69 -25.99 21.45
C ALA A 277 39.78 -25.29 20.61
N LEU A 278 39.93 -23.98 20.81
CA LEU A 278 41.07 -23.18 20.32
C LEU A 278 42.29 -23.40 21.22
N PRO A 279 43.53 -23.45 20.68
CA PRO A 279 44.75 -23.52 21.47
C PRO A 279 45.15 -22.13 22.03
N PRO A 280 45.96 -22.08 23.10
CA PRO A 280 46.29 -20.84 23.80
C PRO A 280 47.34 -20.00 23.06
N ARG A 281 47.26 -18.67 23.22
CA ARG A 281 48.26 -17.70 22.76
C ARG A 281 49.54 -17.79 23.61
N PRO A 282 50.74 -17.58 23.05
CA PRO A 282 51.96 -17.43 23.83
C PRO A 282 52.10 -15.99 24.35
N ASP A 283 52.56 -15.90 25.60
CA ASP A 283 53.02 -14.71 26.29
C ASP A 283 54.28 -14.13 25.63
N HIS A 284 54.32 -12.81 25.48
CA HIS A 284 55.58 -12.08 25.30
C HIS A 284 55.69 -10.98 26.35
N THR A 285 56.55 -11.24 27.33
CA THR A 285 57.16 -10.25 28.22
C THR A 285 58.47 -9.72 27.63
N TRP A 286 58.76 -8.50 28.05
CA TRP A 286 59.77 -7.52 27.65
C TRP A 286 61.24 -7.95 27.63
N HIS A 287 61.99 -7.32 26.72
CA HIS A 287 63.30 -6.70 26.99
C HIS A 287 63.41 -5.36 26.24
#